data_AF-T0YNL1-F1
#
_entry.id   AF-T0YNL1-F1
#
_cell.length_a   1.000
_cell.length_b   1.000
_cell.length_c   1.000
_cell.angle_alpha   90.00
_cell.angle_beta   90.00
_cell.angle_gamma   90.00
#
_symmetry.space_group_name_H-M   'P 1'
#
loop_
_entity.id
_entity.type
_entity.pdbx_description
1 polymer ?
#
loop_
_entity_poly.entity_id
_entity_poly.type
_entity_poly.pdbx_seq_one_letter_code
_entity_poly.pdbx_strand_id
1 'polypeptide(L)'
;MTVVTRFAPSPTGMLHVGGVRTALYSWLYARRMGGKFILRVEDTDRERSTEEAVQVILDGMAWLELTSDEGPYYQTQRFDRYRAVIAQMLAAGQAYHCYCTKEELEAMRAGQIARKEKPRYPGTCRHGREPRPGVQPVVRFRNPTEGAVVVEDLV
;
A
#
# COMPACT_ATOMS: atom_id res chain seq x y z
N MET A 1 25.53 3.87 -7.61
CA MET A 1 24.34 3.22 -7.01
C MET A 1 23.74 2.30 -8.07
N THR A 2 23.43 1.05 -7.73
CA THR A 2 22.80 0.09 -8.65
C THR A 2 21.30 0.33 -8.67
N VAL A 3 20.68 0.37 -9.85
CA VAL A 3 19.23 0.53 -10.01
C VAL A 3 18.52 -0.69 -9.43
N VAL A 4 17.45 -0.47 -8.66
CA VAL A 4 16.59 -1.54 -8.14
C VAL A 4 15.14 -1.19 -8.45
N THR A 5 14.46 -2.06 -9.20
CA THR A 5 13.02 -1.96 -9.47
C THR A 5 12.28 -3.09 -8.78
N ARG A 6 10.95 -2.96 -8.63
CA ARG A 6 10.11 -4.05 -8.14
C ARG A 6 8.76 -4.11 -8.85
N PHE A 7 8.32 -5.33 -9.14
CA PHE A 7 6.92 -5.62 -9.42
C PHE A 7 6.23 -6.07 -8.14
N ALA A 8 5.12 -5.41 -7.79
CA ALA A 8 4.43 -5.58 -6.52
C ALA A 8 2.93 -5.93 -6.70
N PRO A 9 2.60 -7.13 -7.21
CA PRO A 9 1.22 -7.54 -7.44
C PRO A 9 0.53 -7.97 -6.13
N SER A 10 -0.75 -7.62 -5.98
CA SER A 10 -1.64 -8.23 -4.99
C SER A 10 -2.30 -9.48 -5.58
N PRO A 11 -2.34 -10.62 -4.88
CA PRO A 11 -2.96 -11.86 -5.35
C PRO A 11 -4.49 -11.81 -5.22
N THR A 12 -5.14 -10.80 -5.80
CA THR A 12 -6.60 -10.59 -5.72
C THR A 12 -7.33 -11.00 -7.01
N GLY A 13 -6.64 -11.67 -7.93
CA GLY A 13 -7.14 -12.05 -9.25
C GLY A 13 -6.01 -12.33 -10.25
N MET A 14 -6.38 -12.59 -11.50
CA MET A 14 -5.41 -12.87 -12.56
C MET A 14 -4.56 -11.65 -12.93
N LEU A 15 -3.33 -11.91 -13.38
CA LEU A 15 -2.44 -10.89 -13.91
C LEU A 15 -3.00 -10.31 -15.22
N HIS A 16 -3.56 -9.11 -15.16
CA HIS A 16 -4.07 -8.42 -16.35
C HIS A 16 -2.95 -7.76 -17.16
N VAL A 17 -3.23 -7.41 -18.42
CA VAL A 17 -2.25 -6.82 -19.36
C VAL A 17 -1.54 -5.57 -18.81
N GLY A 18 -2.26 -4.73 -18.05
CA GLY A 18 -1.66 -3.57 -17.39
C GLY A 18 -0.62 -3.93 -16.32
N GLY A 19 -0.86 -5.00 -15.57
CA GLY A 19 0.10 -5.55 -14.61
C GLY A 19 1.33 -6.12 -15.32
N VAL A 20 1.12 -6.90 -16.39
CA VAL A 20 2.21 -7.42 -17.24
C VAL A 20 3.08 -6.29 -17.78
N ARG A 21 2.47 -5.23 -18.34
CA ARG A 21 3.20 -4.07 -18.86
C ARG A 21 4.06 -3.40 -17.78
N THR A 22 3.54 -3.31 -16.55
CA THR A 22 4.27 -2.74 -15.41
C THR A 22 5.47 -3.60 -15.01
N ALA A 23 5.29 -4.92 -14.94
CA ALA A 23 6.36 -5.87 -14.69
C ALA A 23 7.44 -5.79 -15.77
N LEU A 24 7.03 -5.78 -17.04
CA LEU A 24 7.91 -5.68 -18.21
C LEU A 24 8.76 -4.41 -18.17
N TYR A 25 8.18 -3.23 -17.94
CA TYR A 25 8.94 -1.99 -17.87
C TYR A 25 9.92 -1.96 -16.69
N SER A 26 9.49 -2.48 -15.53
CA SER A 26 10.36 -2.59 -14.35
C SER A 26 11.56 -3.51 -14.63
N TRP A 27 11.31 -4.65 -15.29
CA TRP A 27 12.33 -5.61 -15.69
C TRP A 27 13.28 -5.02 -16.74
N LEU A 28 12.76 -4.46 -17.84
CA LEU A 28 13.55 -3.85 -18.91
C LEU A 28 14.43 -2.71 -18.37
N TYR A 29 13.89 -1.87 -17.49
CA TYR A 29 14.65 -0.77 -16.90
C TYR A 29 15.79 -1.29 -16.02
N ALA A 30 15.53 -2.31 -15.18
CA ALA A 30 16.58 -2.94 -14.39
C ALA A 30 17.67 -3.55 -15.28
N ARG A 31 17.28 -4.33 -16.30
CA ARG A 31 18.24 -4.97 -17.23
C ARG A 31 19.08 -3.94 -17.98
N ARG A 32 18.45 -2.89 -18.54
CA ARG A 32 19.15 -1.80 -19.24
C ARG A 32 20.19 -1.11 -18.36
N MET A 33 19.90 -0.97 -17.06
CA MET A 33 20.75 -0.25 -16.11
C MET A 33 21.74 -1.17 -15.37
N GLY A 34 21.83 -2.47 -15.72
CA GLY A 34 22.63 -3.44 -14.96
C GLY A 34 22.19 -3.57 -13.50
N GLY A 35 20.90 -3.33 -13.25
CA GLY A 35 20.26 -3.29 -11.95
C GLY A 35 19.62 -4.62 -11.54
N LYS A 36 18.83 -4.57 -10.47
CA LYS A 36 18.04 -5.70 -9.95
C LYS A 36 16.54 -5.47 -10.13
N PHE A 37 15.83 -6.53 -10.46
CA PHE A 37 14.37 -6.60 -10.53
C PHE A 37 13.84 -7.52 -9.44
N ILE A 38 13.01 -6.99 -8.56
CA ILE A 38 12.48 -7.70 -7.38
C ILE A 38 11.01 -8.06 -7.58
N LEU A 39 10.62 -9.27 -7.17
CA LEU A 39 9.21 -9.65 -7.01
C LEU A 39 8.79 -9.56 -5.55
N ARG A 40 7.72 -8.80 -5.27
CA ARG A 40 7.10 -8.73 -3.93
C ARG A 40 5.60 -8.95 -4.01
N VAL A 41 5.11 -10.01 -3.39
CA VAL A 41 3.68 -10.33 -3.34
C VAL A 41 3.03 -9.51 -2.22
N GLU A 42 2.04 -8.69 -2.58
CA GLU A 42 1.29 -7.82 -1.65
C GLU A 42 0.08 -8.58 -1.08
N ASP A 43 0.35 -9.60 -0.25
CA ASP A 43 -0.59 -10.59 0.29
C ASP A 43 -1.24 -10.22 1.63
N THR A 44 -1.29 -8.92 1.98
CA THR A 44 -1.79 -8.49 3.30
C THR A 44 -3.29 -8.66 3.48
N ASP A 45 -4.05 -8.71 2.38
CA ASP A 45 -5.48 -8.95 2.40
C ASP A 45 -5.76 -10.46 2.40
N ARG A 46 -5.86 -11.05 3.60
CA ARG A 46 -6.00 -12.50 3.75
C ARG A 46 -7.33 -13.06 3.25
N GLU A 47 -8.36 -12.24 3.08
CA GLU A 47 -9.64 -12.69 2.54
C GLU A 47 -9.56 -12.91 1.03
N ARG A 48 -8.72 -12.12 0.35
CA ARG A 48 -8.57 -12.16 -1.10
C ARG A 48 -7.29 -12.83 -1.58
N SER A 49 -6.30 -13.02 -0.72
CA SER A 49 -4.99 -13.57 -1.06
C SER A 49 -4.94 -15.07 -0.78
N THR A 50 -5.24 -15.89 -1.78
CA THR A 50 -5.11 -17.36 -1.69
C THR A 50 -3.80 -17.85 -2.29
N GLU A 51 -3.36 -19.05 -1.91
CA GLU A 51 -2.15 -19.66 -2.48
C GLU A 51 -2.26 -19.84 -4.00
N GLU A 52 -3.46 -20.19 -4.48
CA GLU A 52 -3.75 -20.32 -5.91
C GLU A 52 -3.60 -18.99 -6.64
N ALA A 53 -4.09 -17.89 -6.05
CA ALA A 53 -3.97 -16.56 -6.63
C ALA A 53 -2.50 -16.08 -6.68
N VAL A 54 -1.69 -16.46 -5.68
CA VAL A 54 -0.24 -16.25 -5.73
C VAL A 54 0.39 -17.08 -6.84
N GLN A 55 0.02 -18.35 -6.97
CA GLN A 55 0.61 -19.24 -7.98
C GLN A 55 0.33 -18.74 -9.40
N VAL A 56 -0.88 -18.25 -9.68
CA VAL A 56 -1.24 -17.63 -10.97
C VAL A 56 -0.29 -16.47 -11.33
N ILE A 57 0.13 -15.67 -10.35
CA ILE A 57 1.11 -14.59 -10.57
C ILE A 57 2.48 -15.18 -10.93
N LEU A 58 2.95 -16.18 -10.17
CA LEU A 58 4.26 -16.80 -10.40
C LEU A 58 4.33 -17.49 -11.76
N ASP A 59 3.28 -18.22 -12.14
CA ASP A 59 3.17 -18.88 -13.43
C ASP A 59 3.16 -17.87 -14.58
N GLY A 60 2.39 -16.78 -14.43
CA GLY A 60 2.36 -15.70 -15.43
C GLY A 60 3.72 -15.04 -15.62
N MET A 61 4.45 -14.79 -14.53
CA MET A 61 5.81 -14.23 -14.58
C MET A 61 6.80 -15.20 -15.23
N ALA A 62 6.71 -16.49 -14.92
CA ALA A 62 7.55 -17.53 -15.51
C ALA A 62 7.28 -17.70 -17.02
N TRP A 63 6.00 -17.73 -17.43
CA TRP A 63 5.60 -17.83 -18.83
C TRP A 63 6.09 -16.65 -19.67
N LEU A 64 6.14 -15.45 -19.10
CA LEU A 64 6.66 -14.24 -19.74
C LEU A 64 8.20 -14.11 -19.68
N GLU A 65 8.88 -15.06 -19.04
CA GLU A 65 10.34 -15.03 -18.81
C GLU A 65 10.81 -13.77 -18.04
N LEU A 66 9.93 -13.17 -17.24
CA LEU A 66 10.24 -12.01 -16.40
C LEU A 66 10.86 -12.43 -15.07
N THR A 67 11.99 -13.14 -15.14
CA THR A 67 12.70 -13.64 -13.95
C THR A 67 13.17 -12.49 -13.05
N SER A 68 12.77 -12.53 -11.78
CA SER A 68 13.27 -11.64 -10.72
C SER A 68 14.62 -12.09 -10.20
N ASP A 69 15.49 -11.13 -9.90
CA ASP A 69 16.80 -11.35 -9.28
C ASP A 69 16.68 -11.64 -7.77
N GLU A 70 15.62 -11.14 -7.12
CA GLU A 70 15.30 -11.38 -5.71
C GLU A 70 13.80 -11.59 -5.49
N GLY A 71 13.44 -12.41 -4.50
CA GLY A 71 12.06 -12.73 -4.14
C GLY A 71 11.61 -14.13 -4.63
N PRO A 72 10.30 -14.44 -4.57
CA PRO A 72 9.22 -13.55 -4.11
C PRO A 72 9.31 -13.24 -2.61
N TYR A 73 9.21 -11.96 -2.26
CA TYR A 73 9.01 -11.54 -0.87
C TYR A 73 7.53 -11.41 -0.56
N TYR A 74 7.08 -11.93 0.57
CA TYR A 74 5.69 -11.85 1.02
C TYR A 74 5.53 -10.77 2.09
N GLN A 75 4.49 -9.94 1.99
CA GLN A 75 4.27 -8.88 2.96
C GLN A 75 3.78 -9.41 4.31
N THR A 76 3.03 -10.50 4.33
CA THR A 76 2.58 -11.17 5.57
C THR A 76 3.75 -11.59 6.47
N GLN A 77 4.89 -11.96 5.88
CA GLN A 77 6.13 -12.29 6.59
C GLN A 77 6.88 -11.07 7.14
N ARG A 78 6.38 -9.85 6.89
CA ARG A 78 7.06 -8.59 7.24
C ARG A 78 6.27 -7.70 8.19
N PHE A 79 5.20 -8.23 8.80
CA PHE A 79 4.36 -7.48 9.73
C PHE A 79 5.12 -6.90 10.93
N ASP A 80 6.18 -7.56 11.41
CA ASP A 80 7.05 -6.99 12.45
C ASP A 80 7.70 -5.69 12.02
N ARG A 81 8.18 -5.61 10.77
CA ARG A 81 8.76 -4.37 10.22
C ARG A 81 7.71 -3.27 10.15
N TYR A 82 6.49 -3.59 9.73
CA TYR A 82 5.40 -2.59 9.63
C TYR A 82 4.98 -2.09 11.00
N ARG A 83 4.83 -2.98 11.99
CA ARG A 83 4.55 -2.62 13.39
C ARG A 83 5.65 -1.71 13.95
N ALA A 84 6.91 -2.02 13.70
CA ALA A 84 8.04 -1.18 14.13
C ALA A 84 8.00 0.22 13.51
N VAL A 85 7.73 0.34 12.20
CA VAL A 85 7.59 1.65 11.54
C VAL A 85 6.40 2.43 12.08
N ILE A 86 5.24 1.78 12.26
CA ILE A 86 4.05 2.40 12.82
C ILE A 86 4.32 2.95 14.23
N ALA A 87 4.98 2.16 15.09
CA ALA A 87 5.37 2.60 16.42
C ALA A 87 6.31 3.82 16.38
N GLN A 88 7.30 3.81 15.49
CA GLN A 88 8.20 4.95 15.27
C GLN A 88 7.44 6.21 14.84
N MET A 89 6.51 6.08 13.90
CA MET A 89 5.71 7.21 13.41
C MET A 89 4.76 7.77 14.48
N LEU A 90 4.18 6.90 15.31
CA LEU A 90 3.37 7.30 16.46
C LEU A 90 4.20 8.06 17.49
N ALA A 91 5.37 7.52 17.86
CA ALA A 91 6.30 8.15 18.79
C ALA A 91 6.81 9.51 18.28
N ALA A 92 7.06 9.64 16.97
CA ALA A 92 7.47 10.88 16.33
C ALA A 92 6.32 11.88 16.09
N GLY A 93 5.07 11.55 16.47
CA GLY A 93 3.90 12.38 16.21
C GLY A 93 3.50 12.48 14.74
N GLN A 94 4.14 11.72 13.84
CA GLN A 94 3.86 11.66 12.40
C GLN A 94 2.64 10.77 12.06
N ALA A 95 2.14 10.03 13.05
CA ALA A 95 0.89 9.31 12.97
C ALA A 95 0.07 9.53 14.25
N TYR A 96 -1.21 9.16 14.22
CA TYR A 96 -2.10 9.22 15.38
C TYR A 96 -3.14 8.11 15.33
N HIS A 97 -3.63 7.73 16.51
CA HIS A 97 -4.76 6.80 16.64
C HIS A 97 -6.08 7.50 16.30
N CYS A 98 -6.92 6.79 15.54
CA CYS A 98 -8.25 7.22 15.17
C CYS A 98 -9.27 6.19 15.65
N TYR A 99 -10.19 6.65 16.50
CA TYR A 99 -11.27 5.85 17.09
C TYR A 99 -12.62 6.11 16.40
N CYS A 100 -12.61 6.60 15.16
CA CYS A 100 -13.84 6.73 14.38
C CYS A 100 -14.35 5.36 13.93
N THR A 101 -15.61 5.05 14.22
CA THR A 101 -16.22 3.80 13.74
C THR A 101 -16.53 3.88 12.24
N LYS A 102 -16.81 2.73 11.61
CA LYS A 102 -17.18 2.68 10.19
C LYS A 102 -18.45 3.50 9.94
N GLU A 103 -19.44 3.39 10.83
CA GLU A 103 -20.72 4.09 10.76
C GLU A 103 -20.53 5.61 10.90
N GLU A 104 -19.66 6.06 11.81
CA GLU A 104 -19.31 7.49 11.93
C GLU A 104 -18.68 8.01 10.63
N LEU A 105 -17.77 7.25 10.01
CA LEU A 105 -17.12 7.63 8.75
C LEU A 105 -18.09 7.64 7.57
N GLU A 106 -19.04 6.69 7.51
CA GLU A 106 -20.09 6.64 6.50
C GLU A 106 -21.05 7.82 6.63
N ALA A 107 -21.49 8.15 7.86
CA ALA A 107 -22.32 9.32 8.12
C ALA A 107 -21.61 10.63 7.72
N MET A 108 -20.32 10.77 8.06
CA MET A 108 -19.51 11.92 7.64
C MET A 108 -19.45 12.03 6.11
N ARG A 109 -19.20 10.91 5.42
CA ARG A 109 -19.16 10.84 3.95
C ARG A 109 -20.50 11.23 3.33
N ALA A 110 -21.61 10.67 3.83
CA ALA A 110 -22.95 10.98 3.35
C ALA A 110 -23.29 12.46 3.54
N GLY A 111 -22.94 13.05 4.68
CA GLY A 111 -23.11 14.48 4.94
C GLY A 111 -22.31 15.37 3.99
N GLN A 112 -21.05 15.01 3.69
CA GLN A 112 -20.23 15.72 2.70
C GLN A 112 -20.86 15.66 1.30
N ILE A 113 -21.35 14.49 0.88
CA ILE A 113 -22.02 14.32 -0.42
C ILE A 113 -23.30 15.17 -0.50
N ALA A 114 -24.12 15.17 0.56
CA ALA A 114 -25.34 15.98 0.62
C ALA A 114 -25.05 17.48 0.48
N ARG A 115 -23.89 17.94 0.99
CA ARG A 115 -23.39 19.32 0.84
C ARG A 115 -22.61 19.56 -0.47
N LYS A 116 -22.53 18.59 -1.37
CA LYS A 116 -21.73 18.63 -2.61
C LYS A 116 -20.24 18.89 -2.38
N GLU A 117 -19.71 18.48 -1.24
CA GLU A 117 -18.29 18.54 -0.90
C GLU A 117 -17.57 17.28 -1.39
N LYS A 118 -16.28 17.38 -1.71
CA LYS A 118 -15.45 16.20 -2.00
C LYS A 118 -15.30 15.36 -0.72
N PRO A 119 -15.73 14.08 -0.71
CA PRO A 119 -15.67 13.30 0.51
C PRO A 119 -14.22 13.04 0.94
N ARG A 120 -13.93 13.31 2.22
CA ARG A 120 -12.62 13.10 2.83
C ARG A 120 -12.74 12.94 4.34
N TYR A 121 -11.81 12.21 4.94
CA TYR A 121 -11.69 12.20 6.39
C TYR A 121 -11.31 13.60 6.91
N PRO A 122 -12.12 14.24 7.79
CA PRO A 122 -11.88 15.62 8.19
C PRO A 122 -10.81 15.78 9.28
N GLY A 123 -10.15 14.70 9.71
CA GLY A 123 -9.13 14.79 10.75
C GLY A 123 -9.71 14.77 12.17
N THR A 124 -10.89 14.20 12.39
CA THR A 124 -11.61 14.20 13.68
C THR A 124 -10.76 13.80 14.89
N CYS A 125 -9.85 12.83 14.72
CA CYS A 125 -8.97 12.34 15.79
C CYS A 125 -7.55 12.97 15.76
N ARG A 126 -7.27 13.88 14.82
CA ARG A 126 -5.92 14.41 14.54
C ARG A 126 -5.30 15.10 15.75
N HIS A 127 -6.09 15.84 16.51
CA HIS A 127 -5.62 16.62 17.67
C HIS A 127 -5.83 15.89 19.00
N GLY A 128 -6.06 14.58 18.96
CA GLY A 128 -6.38 13.77 20.13
C GLY A 128 -7.89 13.51 20.21
N ARG A 129 -8.23 12.24 20.42
CA ARG A 129 -9.56 11.77 20.82
C ARG A 129 -9.31 10.69 21.84
N GLU A 130 -10.02 10.75 22.95
CA GLU A 130 -9.89 9.73 24.00
C GLU A 130 -10.18 8.33 23.45
N PRO A 131 -9.42 7.30 23.88
CA PRO A 131 -9.75 5.91 23.58
C PRO A 131 -11.18 5.60 23.97
N ARG A 132 -11.89 4.92 23.08
CA ARG A 132 -13.29 4.53 23.31
C ARG A 132 -13.36 3.05 23.71
N PRO A 133 -14.04 2.71 24.81
CA PRO A 133 -14.27 1.32 25.18
C PRO A 133 -14.86 0.52 24.01
N GLY A 134 -14.28 -0.63 23.71
CA GLY A 134 -14.74 -1.51 22.62
C GLY A 134 -14.32 -1.09 21.19
N VAL A 135 -13.64 0.04 21.01
CA VAL A 135 -13.18 0.50 19.70
C VAL A 135 -11.67 0.31 19.57
N GLN A 136 -11.26 -0.64 18.72
CA GLN A 136 -9.86 -0.76 18.31
C GLN A 136 -9.50 0.40 17.36
N PRO A 137 -8.50 1.22 17.67
CA PRO A 137 -8.12 2.33 16.81
C PRO A 137 -7.44 1.85 15.53
N VAL A 138 -7.64 2.59 14.46
CA VAL A 138 -6.74 2.56 13.30
C VAL A 138 -5.62 3.57 13.49
N VAL A 139 -4.50 3.40 12.79
CA VAL A 139 -3.44 4.40 12.73
C VAL A 139 -3.60 5.22 11.46
N ARG A 140 -3.60 6.55 11.57
CA ARG A 140 -3.64 7.47 10.44
C ARG A 140 -2.35 8.26 10.35
N PHE A 141 -1.88 8.48 9.13
CA PHE A 141 -0.76 9.38 8.87
C PHE A 141 -1.16 10.85 9.14
N ARG A 142 -0.29 11.60 9.81
CA ARG A 142 -0.46 13.03 10.07
C ARG A 142 0.07 13.84 8.89
N ASN A 143 -0.64 13.77 7.76
CA ASN A 143 -0.26 14.53 6.56
C ASN A 143 -0.27 16.05 6.86
N PRO A 144 0.73 16.84 6.44
CA PRO A 144 0.68 18.30 6.55
C PRO A 144 -0.63 18.87 5.98
N THR A 145 -1.19 19.90 6.61
CA THR A 145 -2.43 20.56 6.16
C THR A 145 -2.19 21.61 5.09
N GLU A 146 -0.94 22.04 4.96
CA GLU A 146 -0.49 23.10 4.06
C GLU A 146 0.85 22.70 3.44
N GLY A 147 1.24 23.43 2.39
CA GLY A 147 2.44 23.15 1.61
C GLY A 147 2.14 22.41 0.31
N ALA A 148 3.19 22.12 -0.44
CA ALA A 148 3.15 21.41 -1.70
C ALA A 148 4.04 20.16 -1.64
N VAL A 149 3.56 19.08 -2.26
CA VAL A 149 4.38 17.90 -2.55
C VAL A 149 4.63 17.92 -4.05
N VAL A 150 5.87 18.19 -4.44
CA VAL A 150 6.29 18.20 -5.85
C VAL A 150 7.20 17.00 -6.08
N VAL A 151 6.91 16.25 -7.15
CA VAL A 151 7.69 15.09 -7.57
C VAL A 151 8.01 15.27 -9.05
N GLU A 152 9.28 15.17 -9.41
CA GLU A 152 9.71 15.06 -10.81
C GLU A 152 9.52 13.61 -11.23
N ASP A 153 8.38 13.33 -11.88
CA ASP A 153 8.12 12.02 -12.46
C ASP A 153 8.99 11.81 -13.72
N LEU A 154 9.30 10.55 -14.04
CA LEU A 154 10.07 10.22 -15.23
C LEU A 154 9.20 10.27 -16.51
N VAL A 155 7.87 10.31 -16.37
CA VAL A 155 6.89 10.37 -17.47
C VAL A 155 5.80 11.40 -17.19
#